data_AF-A0A5C0WMF3-F1
#
_entry.id   AF-A0A5C0WMF3-F1
#
_cell.length_a   1.000
_cell.length_b   1.000
_cell.length_c   1.000
_cell.angle_alpha   90.00
_cell.angle_beta   90.00
_cell.angle_gamma   90.00
#
_symmetry.space_group_name_H-M   'P 1'
#
loop_
_entity.id
_entity.type
_entity.pdbx_description
1 polymer ?
#
loop_
_entity_poly.entity_id
_entity_poly.type
_entity_poly.pdbx_seq_one_letter_code
_entity_poly.pdbx_strand_id
1 'polypeptide(L)'
;MEKIEENYKEIAEIINEMIPVEWDKVWMYAEIVDDSSEVNFYFCNPGNEELIYGHNIPEKYSVSNSIYKELLLKLLHSFEDLKKEYVKNGFGDWSTAILKMEQPGKFSIEYGYEDIYSLGIDGDQRIAVWEYETFGFLPDDEEDKEVVLNYIKNKDDN
;
A
#
# COMPACT_ATOMS: atom_id res chain seq x y z
N MET A 1 -3.75 -7.69 21.24
CA MET A 1 -4.55 -6.69 20.50
C MET A 1 -4.03 -5.28 20.72
N GLU A 2 -3.76 -4.84 21.95
CA GLU A 2 -3.21 -3.48 22.23
C GLU A 2 -2.04 -3.07 21.31
N LYS A 3 -1.04 -3.94 21.14
CA LYS A 3 0.07 -3.70 20.20
C LYS A 3 -0.31 -3.59 18.72
N ILE A 4 -1.32 -4.34 18.28
CA ILE A 4 -1.80 -4.25 16.88
C ILE A 4 -2.47 -2.89 16.68
N GLU A 5 -3.26 -2.44 17.65
CA GLU A 5 -3.88 -1.11 17.62
C GLU A 5 -2.83 0.02 17.69
N GLU A 6 -1.73 -0.17 18.44
CA GLU A 6 -0.59 0.74 18.44
C GLU A 6 0.07 0.82 17.06
N ASN A 7 0.32 -0.31 16.40
CA ASN A 7 0.88 -0.34 15.04
C ASN A 7 -0.04 0.38 14.04
N TYR A 8 -1.37 0.23 14.13
CA TYR A 8 -2.29 0.96 13.27
C TYR A 8 -2.22 2.47 13.43
N LYS A 9 -2.11 2.93 14.69
CA LYS A 9 -1.94 4.36 14.98
C LYS A 9 -0.60 4.87 14.43
N GLU A 10 0.48 4.13 14.65
CA GLU A 10 1.81 4.49 14.16
C GLU A 10 1.85 4.58 12.64
N ILE A 11 1.29 3.59 11.93
CA ILE A 11 1.18 3.60 10.46
C ILE A 11 0.40 4.84 10.00
N ALA A 12 -0.75 5.13 10.62
CA ALA A 12 -1.55 6.31 10.27
C ALA A 12 -0.80 7.62 10.56
N GLU A 13 -0.05 7.71 11.66
CA GLU A 13 0.76 8.87 12.02
C GLU A 13 1.91 9.09 11.04
N ILE A 14 2.62 8.03 10.64
CA ILE A 14 3.70 8.12 9.64
C ILE A 14 3.14 8.58 8.29
N ILE A 15 2.00 8.03 7.83
CA ILE A 15 1.34 8.47 6.59
C ILE A 15 0.98 9.97 6.67
N ASN A 16 0.47 10.42 7.81
CA ASN A 16 0.18 11.85 8.04
C ASN A 16 1.44 12.71 7.98
N GLU A 17 2.58 12.23 8.50
CA GLU A 17 3.85 12.94 8.46
C GLU A 17 4.47 12.96 7.05
N MET A 18 4.26 11.89 6.27
CA MET A 18 4.75 11.78 4.89
C MET A 18 4.06 12.76 3.94
N ILE A 19 2.76 13.03 4.12
CA ILE A 19 1.99 13.91 3.23
C ILE A 19 2.07 15.37 3.75
N PRO A 20 2.80 16.28 3.06
CA PRO A 20 3.11 17.61 3.59
C PRO A 20 1.98 18.64 3.38
N VAL A 21 0.77 18.18 3.02
CA VAL A 21 -0.39 18.98 2.65
C VAL A 21 -1.65 18.37 3.23
N GLU A 22 -2.74 19.13 3.27
CA GLU A 22 -4.05 18.56 3.62
C GLU A 22 -4.46 17.49 2.61
N TRP A 23 -4.96 16.36 3.11
CA TRP A 23 -5.41 15.22 2.32
C TRP A 23 -6.79 14.76 2.81
N ASP A 24 -7.59 14.18 1.92
CA ASP A 24 -8.93 13.66 2.23
C ASP A 24 -8.95 12.13 2.31
N LYS A 25 -8.33 11.46 1.34
CA LYS A 25 -8.26 9.99 1.27
C LYS A 25 -6.85 9.50 0.96
N VAL A 26 -6.51 8.35 1.51
CA VAL A 26 -5.30 7.58 1.20
C VAL A 26 -5.70 6.14 0.89
N TRP A 27 -5.11 5.57 -0.15
CA TRP A 27 -5.16 4.15 -0.47
C TRP A 27 -3.74 3.63 -0.56
N MET A 28 -3.47 2.51 0.10
CA MET A 28 -2.14 1.96 0.19
C MET A 28 -2.17 0.46 -0.05
N TYR A 29 -1.17 -0.01 -0.76
CA TYR A 29 -0.80 -1.41 -0.90
C TYR A 29 0.54 -1.62 -0.19
N ALA A 30 0.57 -2.60 0.70
CA ALA A 30 1.78 -3.08 1.35
C ALA A 30 1.97 -4.55 0.99
N GLU A 31 3.21 -4.93 0.68
CA GLU A 31 3.62 -6.30 0.46
C GLU A 31 4.81 -6.59 1.37
N ILE A 32 4.64 -7.52 2.30
CA ILE A 32 5.64 -7.83 3.33
C ILE A 32 5.89 -9.33 3.31
N VAL A 33 7.04 -9.74 2.79
CA VAL A 33 7.49 -11.12 2.70
C VAL A 33 8.92 -11.26 3.21
N ASP A 34 9.38 -12.48 3.46
CA ASP A 34 10.63 -12.74 4.18
C ASP A 34 11.86 -12.04 3.57
N ASP A 35 11.89 -11.90 2.25
CA ASP A 35 13.04 -11.35 1.50
C ASP A 35 12.77 -9.94 0.92
N SER A 36 11.57 -9.37 1.11
CA SER A 36 11.20 -8.07 0.53
C SER A 36 10.03 -7.42 1.26
N SER A 37 10.13 -6.10 1.43
CA SER A 37 9.05 -5.26 1.96
C SER A 37 8.87 -4.08 1.00
N GLU A 38 7.64 -3.85 0.56
CA GLU A 38 7.29 -2.76 -0.33
C GLU A 38 5.98 -2.10 0.09
N VAL A 39 5.92 -0.77 -0.03
CA VAL A 39 4.69 0.01 0.21
C VAL A 39 4.53 1.06 -0.88
N ASN A 40 3.33 1.11 -1.45
CA ASN A 40 2.92 2.07 -2.46
C ASN A 40 1.57 2.67 -2.06
N PHE A 41 1.39 3.96 -2.26
CA PHE A 41 0.14 4.62 -1.88
C PHE A 41 -0.21 5.79 -2.80
N TYR A 42 -1.50 6.07 -2.86
CA TYR A 42 -2.07 7.25 -3.51
C TYR A 42 -2.87 8.05 -2.48
N PHE A 43 -2.91 9.36 -2.66
CA PHE A 43 -3.76 10.23 -1.87
C PHE A 43 -4.40 11.33 -2.71
N CYS A 44 -5.47 11.95 -2.21
CA CYS A 44 -6.10 13.10 -2.85
C CYS A 44 -6.30 14.25 -1.84
N ASN A 45 -6.33 15.48 -2.33
CA ASN A 45 -6.56 16.67 -1.50
C ASN A 45 -8.07 16.88 -1.25
N PRO A 46 -8.46 17.60 -0.18
CA PRO A 46 -9.86 17.96 0.06
C PRO A 46 -10.49 18.67 -1.14
N GLY A 47 -11.63 18.14 -1.62
CA GLY A 47 -12.35 18.70 -2.77
C GLY A 47 -11.67 18.52 -4.12
N ASN A 48 -10.60 17.72 -4.20
CA ASN A 48 -9.95 17.35 -5.46
C ASN A 48 -9.86 15.82 -5.56
N GLU A 49 -10.34 15.26 -6.66
CA GLU A 49 -10.30 13.81 -6.93
C GLU A 49 -9.00 13.39 -7.65
N GLU A 50 -8.08 14.32 -7.95
CA GLU A 50 -6.76 14.00 -8.47
C GLU A 50 -6.00 13.10 -7.50
N LEU A 51 -5.66 11.89 -7.96
CA LEU A 51 -4.83 10.95 -7.24
C LEU A 51 -3.35 11.32 -7.41
N ILE A 52 -2.67 11.46 -6.29
CA ILE A 52 -1.25 11.79 -6.21
C ILE A 52 -0.51 10.58 -5.69
N TYR A 53 0.45 10.11 -6.48
CA TYR A 53 1.30 9.00 -6.08
C TYR A 53 2.28 9.42 -4.97
N GLY A 54 2.36 8.62 -3.90
CA GLY A 54 3.14 8.92 -2.70
C GLY A 54 4.63 9.14 -2.98
N HIS A 55 5.22 8.34 -3.88
CA HIS A 55 6.64 8.49 -4.25
C HIS A 55 6.94 9.75 -5.05
N ASN A 56 5.92 10.48 -5.53
CA ASN A 56 6.09 11.79 -6.17
C ASN A 56 6.14 12.95 -5.15
N ILE A 57 5.93 12.69 -3.85
CA ILE A 57 5.94 13.73 -2.81
C ILE A 57 7.23 14.56 -2.79
N PRO A 58 8.44 13.96 -2.84
CA PRO A 58 9.69 14.72 -2.82
C PRO A 58 9.77 15.76 -3.93
N GLU A 59 9.39 15.39 -5.15
CA GLU A 59 9.42 16.28 -6.31
C GLU A 59 8.27 17.29 -6.27
N LYS A 60 7.03 16.82 -6.08
CA LYS A 60 5.82 17.65 -6.17
C LYS A 60 5.75 18.71 -5.07
N TYR A 61 6.26 18.42 -3.88
CA TYR A 61 6.19 19.31 -2.71
C TYR A 61 7.55 19.81 -2.23
N SER A 62 8.63 19.56 -2.98
CA SER A 62 10.00 19.95 -2.59
C SER A 62 10.42 19.41 -1.21
N VAL A 63 9.95 18.21 -0.85
CA VAL A 63 10.38 17.50 0.37
C VAL A 63 11.73 16.86 0.12
N SER A 64 12.63 16.90 1.09
CA SER A 64 13.94 16.24 0.95
C SER A 64 13.77 14.74 0.72
N ASN A 65 14.42 14.22 -0.34
CA ASN A 65 14.51 12.79 -0.59
C ASN A 65 15.02 11.99 0.62
N SER A 66 15.90 12.57 1.44
CA SER A 66 16.39 11.89 2.65
C SER A 66 15.32 11.75 3.72
N ILE A 67 14.49 12.80 3.91
CA ILE A 67 13.40 12.82 4.89
C ILE A 67 12.31 11.84 4.45
N TYR A 68 11.92 11.90 3.17
CA TYR A 68 10.93 10.98 2.62
C TYR A 68 11.38 9.51 2.77
N LYS A 69 12.63 9.19 2.42
CA LYS A 69 13.17 7.84 2.58
C LYS A 69 13.23 7.38 4.03
N GLU A 70 13.53 8.28 4.98
CA GLU A 70 13.51 7.94 6.41
C GLU A 70 12.09 7.56 6.86
N LEU A 71 11.07 8.32 6.45
CA LEU A 71 9.68 8.03 6.78
C LEU A 71 9.18 6.76 6.10
N LEU A 72 9.56 6.54 4.83
CA LEU A 72 9.24 5.32 4.09
C LEU A 72 9.82 4.07 4.79
N LEU A 73 11.07 4.15 5.27
CA LEU A 73 11.69 3.06 6.03
C LEU A 73 10.98 2.81 7.36
N LYS A 74 10.57 3.88 8.07
CA LYS A 74 9.77 3.73 9.30
C LYS A 74 8.44 3.03 9.00
N LEU A 75 7.75 3.45 7.94
CA LEU A 75 6.49 2.86 7.52
C LEU A 75 6.63 1.36 7.23
N LEU A 76 7.66 0.97 6.46
CA LEU A 76 7.97 -0.44 6.16
C LEU A 76 8.19 -1.25 7.45
N HIS A 77 9.01 -0.75 8.37
CA HIS A 77 9.25 -1.44 9.65
C HIS A 77 7.96 -1.57 10.49
N SER A 78 7.08 -0.56 10.49
CA SER A 78 5.80 -0.66 11.20
C SER A 78 4.90 -1.76 10.62
N PHE A 79 4.91 -1.97 9.30
CA PHE A 79 4.20 -3.09 8.69
C PHE A 79 4.84 -4.44 9.01
N GLU A 80 6.17 -4.53 9.04
CA GLU A 80 6.87 -5.75 9.47
C GLU A 80 6.57 -6.10 10.94
N ASP A 81 6.53 -5.11 11.82
CA ASP A 81 6.22 -5.32 13.24
C ASP A 81 4.75 -5.67 13.45
N LEU A 82 3.85 -5.06 12.69
CA LEU A 82 2.44 -5.47 12.61
C LEU A 82 2.31 -6.94 12.20
N LYS A 83 3.04 -7.38 11.17
CA LYS A 83 3.04 -8.77 10.69
C LYS A 83 3.52 -9.73 11.78
N LYS A 84 4.63 -9.41 12.44
CA LYS A 84 5.18 -10.20 13.56
C LYS A 84 4.17 -10.36 14.69
N GLU A 85 3.46 -9.30 15.06
CA GLU A 85 2.43 -9.39 16.09
C GLU A 85 1.23 -10.23 15.60
N TYR A 86 0.82 -10.17 14.33
CA TYR A 86 -0.22 -11.05 13.77
C TYR A 86 0.14 -12.53 13.88
N VAL A 87 1.34 -12.90 13.44
CA VAL A 87 1.85 -14.28 13.51
C VAL A 87 1.91 -14.76 14.96
N LYS A 88 2.47 -13.94 15.85
CA LYS A 88 2.61 -14.26 17.28
C LYS A 88 1.26 -14.48 17.98
N ASN A 89 0.22 -13.75 17.57
CA ASN A 89 -1.12 -13.90 18.13
C ASN A 89 -1.95 -14.98 17.42
N GLY A 90 -1.40 -15.65 16.40
CA GLY A 90 -2.07 -16.74 15.67
C GLY A 90 -3.15 -16.26 14.69
N PHE A 91 -3.08 -15.01 14.23
CA PHE A 91 -4.02 -14.44 13.26
C PHE A 91 -3.62 -14.70 11.79
N GLY A 92 -2.59 -15.51 11.59
CA GLY A 92 -2.05 -15.87 10.29
C GLY A 92 -0.88 -14.99 9.87
N ASP A 93 -0.23 -15.44 8.81
CA ASP A 93 0.97 -14.87 8.22
C ASP A 93 0.61 -14.25 6.87
N TRP A 94 0.09 -13.03 6.90
CA TRP A 94 -0.36 -12.33 5.69
C TRP A 94 0.83 -11.89 4.84
N SER A 95 0.65 -11.84 3.52
CA SER A 95 1.66 -11.42 2.55
C SER A 95 1.44 -9.99 2.07
N THR A 96 0.18 -9.58 1.92
CA THR A 96 -0.19 -8.25 1.45
C THR A 96 -1.19 -7.59 2.38
N ALA A 97 -1.26 -6.26 2.34
CA ALA A 97 -2.28 -5.49 3.03
C ALA A 97 -2.74 -4.31 2.16
N ILE A 98 -4.06 -4.13 2.06
CA ILE A 98 -4.69 -2.96 1.45
C ILE A 98 -5.22 -2.08 2.57
N LEU A 99 -4.67 -0.89 2.71
CA LEU A 99 -5.05 0.09 3.71
C LEU A 99 -5.80 1.25 3.04
N LYS A 100 -6.88 1.71 3.67
CA LYS A 100 -7.63 2.90 3.27
C LYS A 100 -7.82 3.82 4.47
N MET A 101 -7.53 5.09 4.28
CA MET A 101 -7.78 6.15 5.25
C MET A 101 -8.65 7.24 4.61
N GLU A 102 -9.59 7.79 5.38
CA GLU A 102 -10.45 8.90 4.94
C GLU A 102 -10.67 9.88 6.11
N GLN A 103 -10.59 11.17 5.83
CA GLN A 103 -10.88 12.20 6.82
C GLN A 103 -12.40 12.38 7.02
N PRO A 104 -12.88 12.56 8.27
CA PRO A 104 -12.13 12.49 9.52
C PRO A 104 -12.02 11.06 10.07
N GLY A 105 -10.79 10.58 10.26
CA GLY A 105 -10.46 9.45 11.14
C GLY A 105 -10.94 8.04 10.76
N LYS A 106 -11.42 7.82 9.53
CA LYS A 106 -11.75 6.47 9.05
C LYS A 106 -10.45 5.75 8.67
N PHE A 107 -10.34 4.50 9.12
CA PHE A 107 -9.22 3.60 8.84
C PHE A 107 -9.77 2.20 8.60
N SER A 108 -9.33 1.54 7.53
CA SER A 108 -9.59 0.13 7.29
C SER A 108 -8.35 -0.53 6.69
N ILE A 109 -8.11 -1.78 7.06
CA ILE A 109 -7.04 -2.60 6.52
C ILE A 109 -7.59 -3.99 6.20
N GLU A 110 -7.29 -4.48 5.00
CA GLU A 110 -7.65 -5.80 4.50
C GLU A 110 -6.35 -6.56 4.22
N TYR A 111 -6.26 -7.82 4.66
CA TYR A 111 -5.05 -8.62 4.54
C TYR A 111 -5.21 -9.70 3.47
N GLY A 112 -4.21 -9.83 2.60
CA GLY A 112 -4.05 -10.94 1.68
C GLY A 112 -3.12 -12.00 2.28
N TYR A 113 -3.46 -13.27 2.09
CA TYR A 113 -2.71 -14.43 2.59
C TYR A 113 -2.21 -15.31 1.44
N GLU A 114 -2.19 -14.78 0.23
CA GLU A 114 -1.81 -15.49 -0.98
C GLU A 114 -0.29 -15.68 -1.02
N ASP A 115 0.15 -16.82 -1.57
CA ASP A 115 1.57 -17.02 -1.90
C ASP A 115 1.90 -16.23 -3.16
N ILE A 116 2.41 -15.02 -2.96
CA ILE A 116 2.72 -14.07 -4.05
C ILE A 116 3.72 -14.64 -5.06
N TYR A 117 4.58 -15.58 -4.67
CA TYR A 117 5.56 -16.20 -5.55
C TYR A 117 4.92 -17.20 -6.51
N SER A 118 3.73 -17.70 -6.18
CA SER A 118 2.97 -18.64 -7.00
C SER A 118 2.08 -17.96 -8.05
N LEU A 119 1.91 -16.64 -7.97
CA LEU A 119 1.00 -15.88 -8.83
C LEU A 119 1.49 -15.73 -10.28
N GLY A 120 2.78 -15.98 -10.54
CA GLY A 120 3.35 -15.89 -11.89
C GLY A 120 3.46 -14.47 -12.44
N ILE A 121 3.30 -13.47 -11.58
CA ILE A 121 3.49 -12.04 -11.86
C ILE A 121 4.48 -11.45 -10.85
N ASP A 122 5.26 -10.45 -11.26
CA ASP A 122 6.27 -9.80 -10.39
C ASP A 122 5.67 -8.72 -9.48
N GLY A 123 6.52 -8.03 -8.70
CA GLY A 123 6.09 -7.01 -7.74
C GLY A 123 5.41 -5.81 -8.40
N ASP A 124 6.02 -5.29 -9.47
CA ASP A 124 5.49 -4.15 -10.22
C ASP A 124 4.13 -4.51 -10.85
N GLN A 125 4.00 -5.72 -11.40
CA GLN A 125 2.75 -6.23 -11.95
C GLN A 125 1.67 -6.44 -10.88
N ARG A 126 2.02 -6.88 -9.67
CA ARG A 126 1.07 -6.98 -8.54
C ARG A 126 0.55 -5.61 -8.11
N ILE A 127 1.42 -4.60 -8.08
CA ILE A 127 1.03 -3.21 -7.81
C ILE A 127 0.09 -2.71 -8.91
N ALA A 128 0.41 -2.96 -10.18
CA ALA A 128 -0.44 -2.58 -11.31
C ALA A 128 -1.82 -3.28 -11.27
N VAL A 129 -1.88 -4.55 -10.84
CA VAL A 129 -3.16 -5.26 -10.58
C VAL A 129 -3.96 -4.52 -9.50
N TRP A 130 -3.33 -4.16 -8.39
CA TRP A 130 -4.01 -3.41 -7.32
C TRP A 130 -4.49 -2.03 -7.78
N GLU A 131 -3.68 -1.30 -8.56
CA GLU A 131 -4.04 0.00 -9.14
C GLU A 131 -5.24 -0.12 -10.09
N TYR A 132 -5.27 -1.17 -10.90
CA TYR A 132 -6.40 -1.46 -11.78
C TYR A 132 -7.66 -1.79 -11.00
N GLU A 133 -7.59 -2.67 -10.00
CA GLU A 133 -8.75 -3.03 -9.16
C GLU A 133 -9.27 -1.85 -8.35
N THR A 134 -8.39 -0.95 -7.91
CA THR A 134 -8.74 0.19 -7.04
C THR A 134 -9.21 1.41 -7.83
N PHE A 135 -8.58 1.71 -8.96
CA PHE A 135 -8.76 2.97 -9.71
C PHE A 135 -9.10 2.79 -11.19
N GLY A 136 -8.98 1.57 -11.72
CA GLY A 136 -9.11 1.30 -13.15
C GLY A 136 -7.90 1.78 -13.97
N PHE A 137 -6.75 1.99 -13.33
CA PHE A 137 -5.52 2.38 -14.00
C PHE A 137 -4.86 1.17 -14.64
N LEU A 138 -4.51 1.30 -15.91
CA LEU A 138 -3.69 0.31 -16.61
C LEU A 138 -2.27 0.86 -16.74
N PRO A 139 -1.25 -0.02 -16.67
CA PRO A 139 0.11 0.39 -16.95
C PRO A 139 0.24 0.89 -18.40
N ASP A 140 1.19 1.80 -18.62
CA ASP A 140 1.50 2.33 -19.94
C ASP A 140 2.20 1.31 -20.83
N ASP A 141 2.97 0.40 -20.21
CA ASP A 141 3.59 -0.71 -20.92
C ASP A 141 2.54 -1.75 -21.36
N GLU A 142 2.56 -2.12 -22.63
CA GLU A 142 1.56 -3.02 -23.20
C GLU A 142 1.72 -4.48 -22.73
N GLU A 143 2.94 -4.92 -22.38
CA GLU A 143 3.16 -6.26 -21.83
C GLU A 143 2.56 -6.35 -20.43
N ASP A 144 2.87 -5.38 -19.56
CA ASP A 144 2.31 -5.33 -18.21
C ASP A 144 0.78 -5.15 -18.24
N LYS A 145 0.24 -4.40 -19.21
CA LYS A 145 -1.20 -4.25 -19.39
C LYS A 145 -1.87 -5.58 -19.71
N GLU A 146 -1.29 -6.37 -20.62
CA GLU A 146 -1.80 -7.71 -20.94
C GLU A 146 -1.75 -8.62 -19.72
N VAL A 147 -0.68 -8.55 -18.93
CA VAL A 147 -0.53 -9.32 -17.68
C VAL A 147 -1.64 -8.98 -16.69
N VAL A 148 -1.88 -7.69 -16.41
CA VAL A 148 -2.95 -7.24 -15.51
C VAL A 148 -4.31 -7.74 -15.97
N LEU A 149 -4.66 -7.53 -17.25
CA LEU A 149 -5.96 -7.94 -17.77
C LEU A 149 -6.17 -9.46 -17.73
N ASN A 150 -5.14 -10.24 -18.02
CA ASN A 150 -5.18 -11.70 -17.95
C ASN A 150 -5.32 -12.18 -16.49
N TYR A 151 -4.61 -11.54 -15.56
CA TYR A 151 -4.71 -11.86 -14.13
C TYR A 151 -6.14 -11.68 -13.62
N ILE A 152 -6.75 -10.52 -13.89
CA ILE A 152 -8.13 -10.22 -13.46
C ILE A 152 -9.13 -11.20 -14.07
N LYS A 153 -9.02 -11.48 -15.37
CA LYS A 153 -9.93 -12.40 -16.05
C LYS A 153 -9.89 -13.81 -15.44
N ASN A 154 -8.71 -14.31 -15.10
CA ASN A 154 -8.55 -15.65 -14.52
C ASN A 154 -8.98 -15.71 -13.03
N LYS A 155 -9.04 -14.56 -12.35
CA LYS A 155 -9.54 -14.44 -10.98
C LYS A 155 -11.07 -14.58 -10.91
N ASP A 156 -11.79 -14.01 -11.87
CA ASP A 156 -13.26 -14.09 -11.95
C ASP A 156 -13.79 -15.45 -12.44
N ASP A 157 -12.95 -16.25 -13.09
CA ASP A 157 -13.30 -17.59 -13.61
C ASP A 157 -13.14 -18.72 -12.56
N ASN A 158 -12.73 -18.41 -11.32
CA ASN A 158 -12.57 -19.35 -10.19
C ASN A 158 -13.54 -19.06 -9.04
#